data_AF-A0A936AUI2-F1
#
_entry.id   AF-A0A936AUI2-F1
#
_cell.length_a   1.000
_cell.length_b   1.000
_cell.length_c   1.000
_cell.angle_alpha   90.00
_cell.angle_beta   90.00
_cell.angle_gamma   90.00
#
_symmetry.space_group_name_H-M   'P 1'
#
loop_
_entity.id
_entity.type
_entity.pdbx_description
1 polymer ?
#
loop_
_entity_poly.entity_id
_entity_poly.type
_entity_poly.pdbx_seq_one_letter_code
_entity_poly.pdbx_strand_id
1 'polypeptide(L)'
;MKNQTRLFKLFALAFLVGCFAIAKDWQDVSAHEGHKKGHAPVTAKKLRNPVPHNTQNIENGKALYEQNCAVCHGSDGKGVEYNKKARIKVPDLTSHYVMNLTDGEIFYVETNGIKTSGMPGFKLKASDRERWQMVHYVKHFGMTAEDHAAMAGNAEGAKTQEVALRFKPMVGDKAFACGQSYDNIGTTNSKITPTDFRFYVHNVRLVDAAGKETPVALEQDGKWQVDNIALLDFENGNGPCANGTADTNDVIKGKALAGNYTGVKFTVGVPFERNHADPAKAPSPLNLTQLFWVWNSGYKFARIEMQTTGLPTGWMLHLGSTGCQPGGTAQTIPKGCDFPNRAEITLNNFNINGDVVITDLKQLLNGANMDVNQPKTARGCMSGQNDADCAPLFANIGLKFAGKDSSGQKFFAIEKGTSTAQLGKMPGARN
;
A
#
# COMPACT_ATOMS: atom_id res chain seq x y z
N MET A 1 61.62 20.09 -62.51
CA MET A 1 60.37 20.85 -62.78
C MET A 1 59.41 19.90 -63.49
N LYS A 2 58.38 19.43 -62.77
CA LYS A 2 57.71 18.13 -62.98
C LYS A 2 56.26 18.30 -63.48
N ASN A 3 55.90 17.48 -64.46
CA ASN A 3 54.53 17.06 -64.83
C ASN A 3 53.72 16.62 -63.60
N GLN A 4 52.50 17.13 -63.43
CA GLN A 4 51.33 16.46 -62.80
C GLN A 4 50.20 17.50 -62.67
N THR A 5 49.24 17.59 -63.60
CA THR A 5 47.91 18.23 -63.38
C THR A 5 46.96 18.06 -64.58
N ARG A 6 46.65 16.82 -64.98
CA ARG A 6 45.45 16.52 -65.78
C ARG A 6 44.95 15.10 -65.49
N LEU A 7 44.39 14.92 -64.30
CA LEU A 7 43.58 13.77 -63.92
C LEU A 7 42.57 14.31 -62.92
N PHE A 8 41.32 14.52 -63.30
CA PHE A 8 40.12 14.76 -62.46
C PHE A 8 39.07 15.49 -63.29
N LYS A 9 38.42 14.77 -64.21
CA LYS A 9 37.12 15.08 -64.82
C LYS A 9 36.79 13.89 -65.73
N LEU A 10 35.59 13.33 -65.58
CA LEU A 10 35.05 12.11 -66.22
C LEU A 10 35.38 10.79 -65.51
N PHE A 11 34.69 10.55 -64.38
CA PHE A 11 33.98 9.28 -64.12
C PHE A 11 32.98 9.55 -62.99
N ALA A 12 31.95 10.33 -63.34
CA ALA A 12 30.82 10.62 -62.47
C ALA A 12 29.54 10.17 -63.19
N LEU A 13 29.48 8.89 -63.55
CA LEU A 13 28.24 8.19 -63.90
C LEU A 13 28.53 6.68 -63.96
N ALA A 14 27.77 5.90 -63.18
CA ALA A 14 27.60 4.45 -63.28
C ALA A 14 28.80 3.54 -62.93
N PHE A 15 29.05 3.39 -61.62
CA PHE A 15 29.22 2.05 -61.03
C PHE A 15 28.25 1.91 -59.87
N LEU A 16 27.06 1.41 -60.22
CA LEU A 16 26.13 0.75 -59.31
C LEU A 16 26.82 -0.50 -58.73
N VAL A 17 26.37 -0.90 -57.52
CA VAL A 17 26.56 -2.22 -56.91
C VAL A 17 27.94 -2.46 -56.25
N GLY A 18 28.11 -2.00 -55.00
CA GLY A 18 29.31 -2.38 -54.25
C GLY A 18 29.58 -1.68 -52.92
N CYS A 19 28.58 -1.18 -52.21
CA CYS A 19 28.63 -0.99 -50.75
C CYS A 19 27.22 -0.78 -50.21
N PHE A 20 26.40 -1.82 -50.40
CA PHE A 20 25.21 -2.05 -49.60
C PHE A 20 25.71 -2.54 -48.22
N ALA A 21 25.99 -1.61 -47.31
CA ALA A 21 25.89 -1.77 -45.85
C ALA A 21 26.68 -0.65 -45.15
N ILE A 22 26.02 -0.08 -44.14
CA ILE A 22 26.55 0.83 -43.11
C ILE A 22 26.48 2.32 -43.49
N ALA A 23 25.76 3.06 -42.63
CA ALA A 23 25.53 4.50 -42.61
C ALA A 23 24.39 5.05 -43.49
N LYS A 24 23.24 4.36 -43.49
CA LYS A 24 21.93 5.00 -43.63
C LYS A 24 21.24 4.86 -42.28
N ASP A 25 21.31 5.89 -41.45
CA ASP A 25 20.41 6.18 -40.30
C ASP A 25 20.89 7.40 -39.48
N TRP A 26 21.48 8.40 -40.12
CA TRP A 26 21.69 9.73 -39.53
C TRP A 26 20.76 10.71 -40.22
N GLN A 27 19.46 10.53 -40.00
CA GLN A 27 18.46 11.57 -40.17
C GLN A 27 17.63 11.64 -38.90
N ASP A 28 17.42 12.88 -38.48
CA ASP A 28 16.57 13.32 -37.38
C ASP A 28 15.36 12.41 -37.09
N VAL A 29 15.41 11.77 -35.93
CA VAL A 29 14.21 11.48 -35.13
C VAL A 29 14.29 12.28 -33.84
N SER A 30 14.64 13.56 -33.97
CA SER A 30 14.46 14.57 -32.95
C SER A 30 13.18 15.32 -33.32
N ALA A 31 12.13 15.12 -32.54
CA ALA A 31 10.83 15.77 -32.69
C ALA A 31 9.99 15.31 -33.89
N HIS A 32 9.22 14.24 -33.70
CA HIS A 32 7.78 14.32 -33.96
C HIS A 32 7.04 13.34 -33.03
N GLU A 33 6.15 13.95 -32.23
CA GLU A 33 4.97 13.34 -31.61
C GLU A 33 5.14 12.36 -30.42
N GLY A 34 4.82 12.91 -29.23
CA GLY A 34 3.88 12.23 -28.35
C GLY A 34 4.45 11.59 -27.09
N HIS A 35 4.74 12.38 -26.06
CA HIS A 35 4.45 11.97 -24.67
C HIS A 35 4.20 13.19 -23.79
N LYS A 36 2.95 13.67 -23.79
CA LYS A 36 2.41 14.26 -22.57
C LYS A 36 2.50 13.18 -21.48
N LYS A 37 3.45 13.35 -20.53
CA LYS A 37 3.87 12.46 -19.43
C LYS A 37 5.00 11.45 -19.76
N GLY A 38 6.26 11.88 -19.61
CA GLY A 38 7.45 11.02 -19.54
C GLY A 38 8.66 11.59 -20.31
N HIS A 39 9.80 11.80 -19.65
CA HIS A 39 11.05 12.27 -20.28
C HIS A 39 11.79 11.16 -21.05
N ALA A 40 11.27 9.94 -21.04
CA ALA A 40 11.87 8.75 -21.63
C ALA A 40 11.01 8.19 -22.77
N PRO A 41 11.62 7.66 -23.85
CA PRO A 41 10.91 7.09 -24.99
C PRO A 41 10.21 5.78 -24.61
N VAL A 42 9.22 5.36 -25.42
CA VAL A 42 8.48 4.09 -25.25
C VAL A 42 9.43 2.88 -25.16
N THR A 43 10.56 2.92 -25.86
CA THR A 43 11.58 1.87 -25.83
C THR A 43 12.22 1.70 -24.46
N ALA A 44 12.40 2.80 -23.71
CA ALA A 44 12.94 2.76 -22.36
C ALA A 44 11.98 2.06 -21.38
N LYS A 45 10.66 2.21 -21.55
CA LYS A 45 9.65 1.54 -20.71
C LYS A 45 9.74 0.01 -20.70
N LYS A 46 10.32 -0.57 -21.75
CA LYS A 46 10.47 -2.02 -21.90
C LYS A 46 11.76 -2.55 -21.29
N LEU A 47 12.71 -1.69 -20.94
CA LEU A 47 13.96 -2.11 -20.32
C LEU A 47 13.68 -2.55 -18.89
N ARG A 48 14.30 -3.66 -18.51
CA ARG A 48 14.31 -4.20 -17.15
C ARG A 48 15.70 -4.04 -16.58
N ASN A 49 15.78 -3.79 -15.28
CA ASN A 49 17.06 -3.73 -14.59
C ASN A 49 17.73 -5.11 -14.62
N PRO A 50 18.89 -5.28 -15.29
CA PRO A 50 19.58 -6.57 -15.35
C PRO A 50 20.43 -6.85 -14.11
N VAL A 51 20.61 -5.86 -13.23
CA VAL A 51 21.35 -6.01 -11.98
C VAL A 51 20.44 -6.64 -10.93
N PRO A 52 20.87 -7.70 -10.22
CA PRO A 52 20.06 -8.32 -9.18
C PRO A 52 19.60 -7.32 -8.11
N HIS A 53 18.32 -7.34 -7.76
CA HIS A 53 17.77 -6.49 -6.70
C HIS A 53 18.13 -7.11 -5.33
N ASN A 54 19.08 -6.49 -4.61
CA ASN A 54 19.55 -6.93 -3.29
C ASN A 54 20.19 -5.78 -2.51
N THR A 55 20.38 -5.96 -1.20
CA THR A 55 20.97 -4.92 -0.33
C THR A 55 22.33 -4.44 -0.82
N GLN A 56 23.22 -5.33 -1.28
CA GLN A 56 24.54 -4.92 -1.76
C GLN A 56 24.45 -3.97 -2.97
N ASN A 57 23.57 -4.25 -3.93
CA ASN A 57 23.38 -3.41 -5.11
C ASN A 57 22.64 -2.10 -4.79
N ILE A 58 21.75 -2.10 -3.78
CA ILE A 58 21.13 -0.88 -3.27
C ILE A 58 22.16 0.00 -2.56
N GLU A 59 23.02 -0.55 -1.70
CA GLU A 59 24.09 0.19 -1.01
C GLU A 59 25.15 0.74 -1.98
N ASN A 60 25.51 -0.04 -3.01
CA ASN A 60 26.35 0.46 -4.09
C ASN A 60 25.69 1.63 -4.84
N GLY A 61 24.38 1.51 -5.11
CA GLY A 61 23.57 2.58 -5.70
C GLY A 61 23.47 3.81 -4.80
N LYS A 62 23.37 3.62 -3.47
CA LYS A 62 23.34 4.68 -2.47
C LYS A 62 24.64 5.49 -2.46
N ALA A 63 25.79 4.83 -2.43
CA ALA A 63 27.08 5.51 -2.44
C ALA A 63 27.24 6.39 -3.69
N LEU A 64 26.80 5.89 -4.85
CA LEU A 64 26.79 6.65 -6.09
C LEU A 64 25.78 7.81 -6.04
N TYR A 65 24.57 7.58 -5.51
CA TYR A 65 23.53 8.61 -5.37
C TYR A 65 23.99 9.75 -4.45
N GLU A 66 24.61 9.44 -3.31
CA GLU A 66 25.10 10.44 -2.35
C GLU A 66 26.17 11.35 -2.98
N GLN A 67 27.04 10.79 -3.81
CA GLN A 67 28.09 11.54 -4.50
C GLN A 67 27.57 12.40 -5.67
N ASN A 68 26.51 11.95 -6.35
CA ASN A 68 26.15 12.49 -7.66
C ASN A 68 24.76 13.15 -7.72
N CYS A 69 23.81 12.70 -6.92
CA CYS A 69 22.38 13.04 -7.04
C CYS A 69 21.87 13.82 -5.81
N ALA A 70 22.35 13.47 -4.61
CA ALA A 70 21.86 14.03 -3.34
C ALA A 70 22.06 15.55 -3.22
N VAL A 71 23.05 16.13 -3.91
CA VAL A 71 23.28 17.58 -3.93
C VAL A 71 22.08 18.38 -4.45
N CYS A 72 21.24 17.77 -5.31
CA CYS A 72 20.01 18.37 -5.82
C CYS A 72 18.76 17.68 -5.27
N HIS A 73 18.78 16.35 -5.16
CA HIS A 73 17.60 15.57 -4.79
C HIS A 73 17.46 15.33 -3.28
N GLY A 74 18.43 15.76 -2.47
CA GLY A 74 18.49 15.47 -1.04
C GLY A 74 18.89 14.02 -0.77
N SER A 75 19.49 13.76 0.40
CA SER A 75 19.77 12.39 0.84
C SER A 75 18.48 11.60 1.13
N ASP A 76 17.40 12.31 1.44
CA ASP A 76 16.05 11.77 1.68
C ASP A 76 15.18 11.70 0.41
N GLY A 77 15.72 12.09 -0.75
CA GLY A 77 15.04 12.01 -2.04
C GLY A 77 13.96 13.07 -2.28
N LYS A 78 13.68 13.95 -1.31
CA LYS A 78 12.56 14.90 -1.38
C LYS A 78 12.81 16.12 -2.27
N GLY A 79 14.04 16.29 -2.74
CA GLY A 79 14.48 17.47 -3.47
C GLY A 79 14.89 18.60 -2.54
N VAL A 80 16.01 19.25 -2.86
CA VAL A 80 16.40 20.53 -2.26
C VAL A 80 16.16 21.67 -3.24
N GLU A 81 15.84 22.87 -2.76
CA GLU A 81 15.86 24.07 -3.60
C GLU A 81 17.32 24.39 -3.99
N TYR A 82 17.80 23.72 -5.05
CA TYR A 82 19.20 23.77 -5.48
C TYR A 82 19.69 25.20 -5.80
N ASN A 83 18.79 26.10 -6.22
CA ASN A 83 19.14 27.51 -6.43
C ASN A 83 17.90 28.41 -6.58
N LYS A 84 17.64 29.30 -5.61
CA LYS A 84 16.55 30.30 -5.67
C LYS A 84 16.60 31.23 -6.91
N LYS A 85 17.76 31.38 -7.55
CA LYS A 85 17.92 32.20 -8.77
C LYS A 85 17.62 31.45 -10.07
N ALA A 86 17.71 30.11 -10.09
CA ALA A 86 17.61 29.34 -11.33
C ALA A 86 16.19 28.85 -11.69
N ARG A 87 15.20 28.99 -10.78
CA ARG A 87 13.82 28.48 -10.94
C ARG A 87 13.70 26.99 -11.34
N ILE A 88 14.77 26.21 -11.17
CA ILE A 88 14.77 24.76 -11.45
C ILE A 88 14.08 24.05 -10.28
N LYS A 89 12.95 23.41 -10.54
CA LYS A 89 12.24 22.58 -9.57
C LYS A 89 12.79 21.16 -9.65
N VAL A 90 13.51 20.75 -8.61
CA VAL A 90 13.96 19.36 -8.47
C VAL A 90 12.76 18.52 -8.02
N PRO A 91 12.45 17.40 -8.70
CA PRO A 91 11.31 16.56 -8.31
C PRO A 91 11.61 15.79 -7.02
N ASP A 92 10.56 15.62 -6.22
CA ASP A 92 10.50 14.68 -5.11
C ASP A 92 10.52 13.24 -5.67
N LEU A 93 11.64 12.55 -5.45
CA LEU A 93 11.84 11.18 -5.90
C LEU A 93 10.98 10.19 -5.12
N THR A 94 10.52 10.55 -3.92
CA THR A 94 9.58 9.73 -3.12
C THR A 94 8.14 9.81 -3.66
N SER A 95 7.87 10.70 -4.62
CA SER A 95 6.52 10.89 -5.15
C SER A 95 6.01 9.67 -5.93
N HIS A 96 4.70 9.44 -5.83
CA HIS A 96 3.99 8.38 -6.57
C HIS A 96 4.26 8.41 -8.09
N TYR A 97 4.47 9.60 -8.67
CA TYR A 97 4.82 9.72 -10.08
C TYR A 97 6.17 9.07 -10.40
N VAL A 98 7.21 9.39 -9.63
CA VAL A 98 8.56 8.85 -9.84
C VAL A 98 8.60 7.36 -9.49
N MET A 99 7.91 6.96 -8.43
CA MET A 99 7.84 5.55 -8.02
C MET A 99 7.07 4.66 -9.01
N ASN A 100 6.18 5.22 -9.83
CA ASN A 100 5.50 4.49 -10.91
C ASN A 100 6.22 4.51 -12.27
N LEU A 101 7.32 5.24 -12.43
CA LEU A 101 8.16 5.11 -13.61
C LEU A 101 8.73 3.69 -13.67
N THR A 102 8.83 3.09 -14.85
CA THR A 102 9.55 1.82 -14.99
C THR A 102 11.04 2.02 -14.71
N ASP A 103 11.75 0.95 -14.31
CA ASP A 103 13.19 1.00 -14.08
C ASP A 103 13.94 1.55 -15.30
N GLY A 104 13.52 1.15 -16.50
CA GLY A 104 14.07 1.63 -17.75
C GLY A 104 13.82 3.12 -18.03
N GLU A 105 12.70 3.68 -17.58
CA GLU A 105 12.47 5.13 -17.65
C GLU A 105 13.41 5.90 -16.74
N ILE A 106 13.63 5.41 -15.51
CA ILE A 106 14.58 6.02 -14.56
C ILE A 106 16.00 5.92 -15.12
N PHE A 107 16.39 4.73 -15.61
CA PHE A 107 17.69 4.49 -16.25
C PHE A 107 17.93 5.40 -17.45
N TYR A 108 16.90 5.65 -18.27
CA TYR A 108 17.02 6.55 -19.40
C TYR A 108 17.26 8.00 -18.95
N VAL A 109 16.52 8.46 -17.94
CA VAL A 109 16.63 9.83 -17.41
C VAL A 109 18.00 10.07 -16.78
N GLU A 110 18.51 9.15 -15.95
CA GLU A 110 19.87 9.29 -15.38
C GLU A 110 20.96 9.18 -16.44
N THR A 111 20.77 8.36 -17.48
CA THR A 111 21.76 8.17 -18.53
C THR A 111 21.91 9.44 -19.37
N ASN A 112 20.80 10.06 -19.74
CA ASN A 112 20.77 11.15 -20.72
C ASN A 112 20.63 12.55 -20.08
N GLY A 113 20.19 12.63 -18.83
CA GLY A 113 19.84 13.87 -18.16
C GLY A 113 18.58 14.52 -18.75
N ILE A 114 18.26 15.71 -18.26
CA ILE A 114 17.15 16.54 -18.73
C ILE A 114 17.69 17.93 -19.03
N LYS A 115 17.92 18.22 -20.32
CA LYS A 115 18.58 19.45 -20.78
C LYS A 115 17.86 20.72 -20.29
N THR A 116 16.52 20.71 -20.27
CA THR A 116 15.70 21.87 -19.89
C THR A 116 15.73 22.19 -18.40
N SER A 117 16.03 21.20 -17.54
CA SER A 117 16.13 21.40 -16.09
C SER A 117 17.58 21.50 -15.60
N GLY A 118 18.57 21.33 -16.49
CA GLY A 118 19.98 21.26 -16.11
C GLY A 118 20.37 19.97 -15.39
N MET A 119 19.52 18.93 -15.39
CA MET A 119 19.87 17.62 -14.83
C MET A 119 20.93 16.96 -15.73
N PRO A 120 22.14 16.66 -15.22
CA PRO A 120 23.21 16.08 -16.01
C PRO A 120 22.90 14.62 -16.38
N GLY A 121 23.43 14.17 -17.52
CA GLY A 121 23.46 12.75 -17.88
C GLY A 121 24.73 12.07 -17.37
N PHE A 122 24.60 10.82 -16.93
CA PHE A 122 25.68 10.04 -16.32
C PHE A 122 26.29 8.99 -17.25
N LYS A 123 25.87 8.92 -18.52
CA LYS A 123 26.38 7.95 -19.52
C LYS A 123 27.91 7.86 -19.59
N LEU A 124 28.61 8.99 -19.42
CA LEU A 124 30.07 9.08 -19.50
C LEU A 124 30.77 9.07 -18.14
N LYS A 125 30.00 9.07 -17.04
CA LYS A 125 30.51 9.22 -15.66
C LYS A 125 30.34 7.96 -14.80
N ALA A 126 29.44 7.08 -15.19
CA ALA A 126 29.16 5.81 -14.53
C ALA A 126 28.92 4.74 -15.59
N SER A 127 29.34 3.51 -15.32
CA SER A 127 29.06 2.33 -16.15
C SER A 127 27.56 1.99 -16.15
N ASP A 128 27.11 1.21 -17.13
CA ASP A 128 25.71 0.77 -17.20
C ASP A 128 25.27 0.03 -15.94
N ARG A 129 26.16 -0.80 -15.36
CA ARG A 129 25.90 -1.51 -14.11
C ARG A 129 25.68 -0.55 -12.94
N GLU A 130 26.52 0.46 -12.79
CA GLU A 130 26.43 1.47 -11.72
C GLU A 130 25.17 2.32 -11.84
N ARG A 131 24.79 2.69 -13.08
CA ARG A 131 23.53 3.38 -13.37
C ARG A 131 22.32 2.53 -12.96
N TRP A 132 22.28 1.26 -13.36
CA TRP A 132 21.26 0.33 -12.89
C TRP A 132 21.23 0.11 -11.37
N GLN A 133 22.36 0.20 -10.66
CA GLN A 133 22.39 0.19 -9.20
C GLN A 133 21.78 1.46 -8.59
N MET A 134 22.02 2.63 -9.19
CA MET A 134 21.34 3.87 -8.79
C MET A 134 19.83 3.79 -8.97
N VAL A 135 19.32 3.14 -10.02
CA VAL A 135 17.88 2.89 -10.20
C VAL A 135 17.29 2.12 -9.01
N HIS A 136 17.96 1.06 -8.54
CA HIS A 136 17.53 0.32 -7.34
C HIS A 136 17.44 1.23 -6.11
N TYR A 137 18.42 2.12 -5.91
CA TYR A 137 18.40 3.07 -4.79
C TYR A 137 17.32 4.16 -4.94
N VAL A 138 17.05 4.64 -6.15
CA VAL A 138 15.94 5.59 -6.38
C VAL A 138 14.60 4.91 -6.06
N LYS A 139 14.42 3.65 -6.47
CA LYS A 139 13.24 2.85 -6.13
C LYS A 139 13.13 2.56 -4.63
N HIS A 140 14.24 2.51 -3.91
CA HIS A 140 14.27 2.33 -2.46
C HIS A 140 13.52 3.41 -1.68
N PHE A 141 13.39 4.62 -2.22
CA PHE A 141 12.59 5.68 -1.57
C PHE A 141 11.09 5.38 -1.51
N GLY A 142 10.57 4.53 -2.40
CA GLY A 142 9.19 4.04 -2.37
C GLY A 142 9.07 2.61 -1.84
N MET A 143 10.17 2.01 -1.40
CA MET A 143 10.18 0.69 -0.79
C MET A 143 9.72 0.79 0.66
N THR A 144 8.90 -0.19 1.03
CA THR A 144 8.40 -0.38 2.39
C THR A 144 9.45 -1.05 3.28
N ALA A 145 9.23 -1.09 4.59
CA ALA A 145 10.10 -1.85 5.50
C ALA A 145 10.11 -3.35 5.15
N GLU A 146 9.01 -3.88 4.61
CA GLU A 146 8.89 -5.22 4.01
C GLU A 146 9.86 -5.41 2.84
N ASP A 147 9.91 -4.46 1.91
CA ASP A 147 10.78 -4.54 0.73
C ASP A 147 12.26 -4.45 1.12
N HIS A 148 12.59 -3.59 2.10
CA HIS A 148 13.95 -3.52 2.66
C HIS A 148 14.33 -4.83 3.37
N ALA A 149 13.40 -5.45 4.10
CA ALA A 149 13.62 -6.73 4.78
C ALA A 149 13.74 -7.90 3.79
N ALA A 150 12.95 -7.91 2.70
CA ALA A 150 13.04 -8.91 1.64
C ALA A 150 14.37 -8.79 0.85
N MET A 151 14.89 -7.57 0.66
CA MET A 151 16.17 -7.34 0.01
C MET A 151 17.37 -7.62 0.93
N ALA A 152 17.25 -7.35 2.24
CA ALA A 152 18.19 -7.81 3.26
C ALA A 152 18.20 -9.33 3.41
N GLY A 153 17.08 -9.98 3.05
CA GLY A 153 16.92 -11.42 2.91
C GLY A 153 17.56 -12.02 1.67
N ASN A 154 18.23 -11.23 0.81
CA ASN A 154 19.15 -11.76 -0.21
C ASN A 154 20.55 -12.07 0.37
N ALA A 155 20.64 -12.25 1.69
CA ALA A 155 21.54 -13.23 2.25
C ALA A 155 20.95 -14.62 1.95
N GLU A 156 21.45 -15.26 0.89
CA GLU A 156 21.23 -16.70 0.66
C GLU A 156 21.37 -17.45 2.00
N GLY A 157 20.24 -17.94 2.54
CA GLY A 157 20.20 -18.71 3.80
C GLY A 157 19.36 -18.14 4.95
N ALA A 158 18.77 -16.95 4.85
CA ALA A 158 17.85 -16.46 5.89
C ALA A 158 16.55 -17.30 5.91
N LYS A 159 16.37 -18.12 6.95
CA LYS A 159 15.16 -18.93 7.13
C LYS A 159 13.95 -18.03 7.37
N THR A 160 12.84 -18.34 6.72
CA THR A 160 11.53 -17.73 6.97
C THR A 160 10.64 -18.68 7.78
N GLN A 161 9.62 -18.12 8.43
CA GLN A 161 8.54 -18.87 9.07
C GLN A 161 7.20 -18.46 8.48
N GLU A 162 6.28 -19.42 8.38
CA GLU A 162 4.89 -19.15 8.03
C GLU A 162 4.19 -18.42 9.16
N VAL A 163 3.31 -17.49 8.81
CA VAL A 163 2.53 -16.67 9.73
C VAL A 163 1.05 -16.88 9.42
N ALA A 164 0.27 -17.19 10.45
CA ALA A 164 -1.18 -17.29 10.38
C ALA A 164 -1.81 -16.53 11.55
N LEU A 165 -2.05 -15.23 11.36
CA LEU A 165 -2.68 -14.38 12.36
C LEU A 165 -4.19 -14.59 12.32
N ARG A 166 -4.71 -15.33 13.30
CA ARG A 166 -6.12 -15.69 13.40
C ARG A 166 -6.92 -14.64 14.13
N PHE A 167 -8.15 -14.42 13.68
CA PHE A 167 -9.12 -13.52 14.25
C PHE A 167 -10.39 -14.29 14.63
N LYS A 168 -11.04 -13.89 15.72
CA LYS A 168 -12.30 -14.48 16.17
C LYS A 168 -13.29 -13.38 16.51
N PRO A 169 -14.39 -13.27 15.75
CA PRO A 169 -15.38 -12.23 15.98
C PRO A 169 -16.28 -12.59 17.16
N MET A 170 -16.44 -11.65 18.08
CA MET A 170 -17.20 -11.81 19.32
C MET A 170 -18.14 -10.61 19.55
N VAL A 171 -19.17 -10.85 20.35
CA VAL A 171 -20.04 -9.81 20.92
C VAL A 171 -20.11 -10.06 22.42
N GLY A 172 -19.17 -9.46 23.15
CA GLY A 172 -18.92 -9.79 24.55
C GLY A 172 -18.43 -11.24 24.69
N ASP A 173 -19.19 -12.04 25.43
CA ASP A 173 -18.89 -13.44 25.71
C ASP A 173 -19.42 -14.41 24.63
N LYS A 174 -20.19 -13.92 23.66
CA LYS A 174 -20.79 -14.75 22.61
C LYS A 174 -20.01 -14.66 21.31
N ALA A 175 -19.85 -15.78 20.62
CA ALA A 175 -19.34 -15.79 19.26
C ALA A 175 -20.27 -15.00 18.34
N PHE A 176 -19.68 -14.21 17.44
CA PHE A 176 -20.43 -13.54 16.41
C PHE A 176 -20.99 -14.55 15.40
N ALA A 177 -22.24 -14.34 15.04
CA ALA A 177 -22.94 -14.98 13.95
C ALA A 177 -23.83 -13.92 13.29
N CYS A 178 -23.77 -13.85 11.96
CA CYS A 178 -24.60 -12.92 11.20
C CYS A 178 -26.10 -13.17 11.48
N GLY A 179 -26.85 -12.08 11.68
CA GLY A 179 -28.30 -12.13 11.87
C GLY A 179 -28.77 -12.62 13.23
N GLN A 180 -27.86 -13.09 14.09
CA GLN A 180 -28.18 -13.35 15.49
C GLN A 180 -28.32 -12.01 16.24
N SER A 181 -29.27 -11.95 17.18
CA SER A 181 -29.42 -10.79 18.06
C SER A 181 -28.58 -10.90 19.34
N TYR A 182 -28.08 -9.76 19.81
CA TYR A 182 -27.30 -9.63 21.03
C TYR A 182 -27.83 -8.48 21.87
N ASP A 183 -28.06 -8.72 23.16
CA ASP A 183 -28.58 -7.73 24.11
C ASP A 183 -27.45 -7.01 24.88
N ASN A 184 -27.82 -5.96 25.61
CA ASN A 184 -26.95 -5.21 26.52
C ASN A 184 -25.75 -4.56 25.81
N ILE A 185 -26.02 -3.89 24.68
CA ILE A 185 -25.02 -3.18 23.89
C ILE A 185 -25.18 -1.67 24.05
N GLY A 186 -24.05 -0.96 24.16
CA GLY A 186 -24.02 0.49 24.29
C GLY A 186 -24.56 1.00 25.64
N THR A 187 -24.78 2.30 25.72
CA THR A 187 -25.22 3.00 26.95
C THR A 187 -26.68 2.74 27.30
N THR A 188 -27.49 2.31 26.33
CA THR A 188 -28.92 2.07 26.48
C THR A 188 -29.28 0.59 26.64
N ASN A 189 -28.28 -0.30 26.71
CA ASN A 189 -28.47 -1.75 26.73
C ASN A 189 -29.30 -2.26 25.55
N SER A 190 -29.14 -1.65 24.38
CA SER A 190 -29.90 -1.98 23.18
C SER A 190 -29.64 -3.42 22.72
N LYS A 191 -30.60 -3.96 21.99
CA LYS A 191 -30.43 -5.20 21.23
C LYS A 191 -29.94 -4.84 19.84
N ILE A 192 -28.87 -5.49 19.40
CA ILE A 192 -28.36 -5.35 18.04
C ILE A 192 -28.53 -6.66 17.26
N THR A 193 -28.73 -6.55 15.96
CA THR A 193 -28.68 -7.66 15.01
C THR A 193 -27.73 -7.28 13.87
N PRO A 194 -26.47 -7.76 13.88
CA PRO A 194 -25.49 -7.42 12.85
C PRO A 194 -25.88 -7.92 11.46
N THR A 195 -25.57 -7.09 10.46
CA THR A 195 -25.84 -7.31 9.03
C THR A 195 -24.60 -7.17 8.15
N ASP A 196 -23.47 -6.72 8.69
CA ASP A 196 -22.16 -6.70 8.04
C ASP A 196 -21.07 -6.63 9.12
N PHE A 197 -19.94 -7.33 8.93
CA PHE A 197 -18.77 -7.19 9.80
C PHE A 197 -17.49 -7.52 9.03
N ARG A 198 -16.90 -6.46 8.44
CA ARG A 198 -15.69 -6.57 7.62
C ARG A 198 -14.75 -5.41 7.87
N PHE A 199 -13.45 -5.66 7.79
CA PHE A 199 -12.46 -4.58 7.82
C PHE A 199 -11.13 -4.97 7.19
N TYR A 200 -10.44 -3.97 6.65
CA TYR A 200 -9.10 -4.12 6.11
C TYR A 200 -8.06 -4.01 7.22
N VAL A 201 -7.03 -4.84 7.09
CA VAL A 201 -5.80 -4.79 7.87
C VAL A 201 -4.63 -4.62 6.90
N HIS A 202 -3.68 -3.76 7.23
CA HIS A 202 -2.43 -3.63 6.50
C HIS A 202 -1.24 -3.48 7.45
N ASN A 203 -0.01 -3.55 6.93
CA ASN A 203 1.21 -3.28 7.69
C ASN A 203 1.35 -4.21 8.92
N VAL A 204 1.17 -5.51 8.70
CA VAL A 204 1.30 -6.55 9.74
C VAL A 204 2.77 -6.77 10.05
N ARG A 205 3.15 -6.62 11.32
CA ARG A 205 4.53 -6.74 11.82
C ARG A 205 4.55 -7.58 13.08
N LEU A 206 5.49 -8.50 13.18
CA LEU A 206 5.77 -9.26 14.40
C LEU A 206 6.78 -8.50 15.26
N VAL A 207 6.57 -8.50 16.57
CA VAL A 207 7.40 -7.76 17.53
C VAL A 207 8.16 -8.75 18.39
N ASP A 208 9.49 -8.66 18.44
CA ASP A 208 10.31 -9.49 19.33
C ASP A 208 10.37 -8.93 20.77
N ALA A 209 11.02 -9.66 21.67
CA ALA A 209 11.15 -9.26 23.08
C ALA A 209 11.96 -7.96 23.29
N ALA A 210 12.77 -7.55 22.28
CA ALA A 210 13.51 -6.29 22.29
C ALA A 210 12.68 -5.13 21.69
N GLY A 211 11.46 -5.39 21.24
CA GLY A 211 10.60 -4.41 20.58
C GLY A 211 10.93 -4.19 19.11
N LYS A 212 11.80 -5.00 18.50
CA LYS A 212 12.12 -4.90 17.07
C LYS A 212 10.95 -5.46 16.28
N GLU A 213 10.50 -4.67 15.31
CA GLU A 213 9.44 -5.03 14.37
C GLU A 213 10.04 -5.78 13.18
N THR A 214 9.43 -6.91 12.83
CA THR A 214 9.70 -7.63 11.58
C THR A 214 8.42 -7.65 10.74
N PRO A 215 8.44 -7.13 9.52
CA PRO A 215 7.27 -7.15 8.65
C PRO A 215 6.85 -8.58 8.26
N VAL A 216 5.55 -8.78 8.04
CA VAL A 216 4.98 -10.00 7.48
C VAL A 216 4.64 -9.75 6.02
N ALA A 217 5.29 -10.48 5.12
CA ALA A 217 4.92 -10.49 3.71
C ALA A 217 3.64 -11.32 3.54
N LEU A 218 2.52 -10.67 3.23
CA LEU A 218 1.24 -11.35 3.09
C LEU A 218 1.22 -12.27 1.87
N GLU A 219 0.53 -13.40 2.02
CA GLU A 219 0.23 -14.31 0.91
C GLU A 219 -0.60 -13.57 -0.14
N GLN A 220 -0.26 -13.74 -1.42
CA GLN A 220 -0.96 -13.11 -2.55
C GLN A 220 -1.97 -14.11 -3.10
N ASP A 221 -3.10 -14.26 -2.41
CA ASP A 221 -4.08 -15.32 -2.67
C ASP A 221 -5.09 -14.98 -3.77
N GLY A 222 -5.06 -13.73 -4.27
CA GLY A 222 -5.94 -13.24 -5.33
C GLY A 222 -7.38 -13.00 -4.89
N LYS A 223 -7.68 -13.09 -3.59
CA LYS A 223 -9.03 -12.97 -3.04
C LYS A 223 -9.08 -12.12 -1.77
N TRP A 224 -8.45 -12.57 -0.71
CA TRP A 224 -8.51 -11.90 0.61
C TRP A 224 -7.34 -10.99 0.86
N GLN A 225 -6.25 -11.17 0.12
CA GLN A 225 -5.01 -10.46 0.37
C GLN A 225 -4.31 -10.05 -0.92
N VAL A 226 -3.81 -8.81 -0.95
CA VAL A 226 -2.98 -8.28 -2.02
C VAL A 226 -2.00 -7.26 -1.47
N ASP A 227 -0.79 -7.26 -2.02
CA ASP A 227 0.34 -6.47 -1.52
C ASP A 227 0.51 -6.70 0.00
N ASN A 228 0.32 -5.67 0.81
CA ASN A 228 0.35 -5.73 2.28
C ASN A 228 -1.03 -5.42 2.88
N ILE A 229 -2.11 -5.78 2.19
CA ILE A 229 -3.50 -5.53 2.60
C ILE A 229 -4.23 -6.87 2.67
N ALA A 230 -4.92 -7.11 3.77
CA ALA A 230 -5.86 -8.22 3.93
C ALA A 230 -7.25 -7.67 4.25
N LEU A 231 -8.29 -8.33 3.74
CA LEU A 231 -9.67 -8.13 4.18
C LEU A 231 -10.04 -9.26 5.11
N LEU A 232 -10.42 -8.92 6.34
CA LEU A 232 -11.12 -9.82 7.23
C LEU A 232 -12.62 -9.67 6.99
N ASP A 233 -13.27 -10.80 6.80
CA ASP A 233 -14.68 -10.90 6.46
C ASP A 233 -15.36 -11.95 7.35
N PHE A 234 -16.23 -11.50 8.25
CA PHE A 234 -16.96 -12.38 9.17
C PHE A 234 -18.43 -12.55 8.79
N GLU A 235 -18.91 -11.82 7.79
CA GLU A 235 -20.26 -12.03 7.29
C GLU A 235 -20.26 -13.17 6.27
N ASN A 236 -21.33 -13.96 6.29
CA ASN A 236 -21.39 -15.24 5.59
C ASN A 236 -22.44 -15.23 4.48
N GLY A 237 -22.85 -14.04 4.01
CA GLY A 237 -23.83 -13.89 2.94
C GLY A 237 -25.23 -14.45 3.26
N ASN A 238 -25.52 -14.81 4.52
CA ASN A 238 -26.76 -15.45 4.92
C ASN A 238 -27.66 -14.52 5.74
N GLY A 239 -28.97 -14.74 5.65
CA GLY A 239 -29.96 -14.01 6.43
C GLY A 239 -29.83 -12.48 6.25
N PRO A 240 -29.75 -11.70 7.34
CA PRO A 240 -29.54 -10.25 7.26
C PRO A 240 -28.23 -9.79 6.60
N CYS A 241 -27.24 -10.67 6.42
CA CYS A 241 -26.02 -10.40 5.64
C CYS A 241 -26.15 -10.79 4.16
N ALA A 242 -27.34 -11.04 3.63
CA ALA A 242 -27.53 -11.50 2.24
C ALA A 242 -26.95 -10.59 1.15
N ASN A 243 -26.62 -9.34 1.47
CA ASN A 243 -25.96 -8.41 0.55
C ASN A 243 -24.43 -8.56 0.52
N GLY A 244 -23.86 -9.48 1.30
CA GLY A 244 -22.45 -9.66 1.50
C GLY A 244 -21.80 -10.79 0.70
N THR A 245 -20.67 -11.32 1.16
CA THR A 245 -19.94 -12.42 0.54
C THR A 245 -20.27 -13.76 1.23
N ALA A 246 -20.39 -14.84 0.45
CA ALA A 246 -20.72 -16.15 1.01
C ALA A 246 -19.56 -16.78 1.79
N ASP A 247 -18.33 -16.50 1.38
CA ASP A 247 -17.12 -17.02 2.00
C ASP A 247 -16.64 -16.03 3.07
N THR A 248 -16.15 -16.53 4.20
CA THR A 248 -15.54 -15.71 5.25
C THR A 248 -14.01 -15.74 5.16
N ASN A 249 -13.35 -14.78 5.80
CA ASN A 249 -11.93 -14.80 6.08
C ASN A 249 -11.62 -14.31 7.49
N ASP A 250 -11.17 -15.23 8.34
CA ASP A 250 -10.83 -14.99 9.73
C ASP A 250 -9.32 -15.10 10.00
N VAL A 251 -8.50 -15.15 8.94
CA VAL A 251 -7.06 -15.34 9.07
C VAL A 251 -6.30 -14.46 8.09
N ILE A 252 -5.19 -13.90 8.57
CA ILE A 252 -4.19 -13.26 7.72
C ILE A 252 -2.99 -14.20 7.61
N LYS A 253 -2.64 -14.55 6.38
CA LYS A 253 -1.53 -15.48 6.07
C LYS A 253 -0.37 -14.76 5.45
N GLY A 254 0.84 -15.20 5.75
CA GLY A 254 2.05 -14.64 5.15
C GLY A 254 3.31 -15.31 5.64
N LYS A 255 4.44 -14.66 5.38
CA LYS A 255 5.77 -15.12 5.82
C LYS A 255 6.52 -13.98 6.48
N ALA A 256 7.28 -14.32 7.52
CA ALA A 256 8.22 -13.41 8.16
C ALA A 256 9.59 -14.08 8.27
N LEU A 257 10.62 -13.30 8.58
CA LEU A 257 11.91 -13.89 8.96
C LEU A 257 11.73 -14.81 10.18
N ALA A 258 12.47 -15.91 10.22
CA ALA A 258 12.45 -16.81 11.35
C ALA A 258 12.99 -16.09 12.60
N GLY A 259 12.28 -16.18 13.71
CA GLY A 259 12.54 -15.42 14.93
C GLY A 259 11.52 -15.72 16.01
N ASN A 260 11.84 -15.33 17.25
CA ASN A 260 10.95 -15.46 18.39
C ASN A 260 10.20 -14.14 18.59
N TYR A 261 8.89 -14.18 18.41
CA TYR A 261 8.03 -13.00 18.49
C TYR A 261 7.10 -13.10 19.70
N THR A 262 6.95 -11.99 20.40
CA THR A 262 6.15 -11.85 21.62
C THR A 262 5.06 -10.80 21.45
N GLY A 263 4.83 -10.31 20.23
CA GLY A 263 3.80 -9.34 19.93
C GLY A 263 3.49 -9.27 18.44
N VAL A 264 2.38 -8.62 18.13
CA VAL A 264 2.01 -8.29 16.76
C VAL A 264 1.50 -6.84 16.69
N LYS A 265 1.85 -6.15 15.62
CA LYS A 265 1.33 -4.85 15.24
C LYS A 265 0.67 -4.92 13.88
N PHE A 266 -0.41 -4.19 13.70
CA PHE A 266 -1.06 -4.04 12.41
C PHE A 266 -1.88 -2.76 12.38
N THR A 267 -2.25 -2.31 11.19
CA THR A 267 -3.06 -1.11 11.01
C THR A 267 -4.43 -1.49 10.46
N VAL A 268 -5.50 -1.07 11.13
CA VAL A 268 -6.86 -1.16 10.57
C VAL A 268 -7.03 -0.04 9.55
N GLY A 269 -7.16 -0.43 8.28
CA GLY A 269 -7.40 0.48 7.17
C GLY A 269 -6.82 0.04 5.84
N VAL A 270 -6.89 0.96 4.87
CA VAL A 270 -6.22 0.82 3.57
C VAL A 270 -5.10 1.87 3.50
N PRO A 271 -3.86 1.48 3.12
CA PRO A 271 -2.75 2.41 2.92
C PRO A 271 -3.14 3.64 2.07
N PHE A 272 -2.54 4.79 2.34
CA PHE A 272 -2.97 6.06 1.75
C PHE A 272 -2.93 6.04 0.22
N GLU A 273 -1.88 5.46 -0.34
CA GLU A 273 -1.64 5.28 -1.77
C GLU A 273 -2.61 4.32 -2.46
N ARG A 274 -3.30 3.46 -1.69
CA ARG A 274 -4.34 2.55 -2.19
C ARG A 274 -5.75 3.05 -1.88
N ASN A 275 -5.92 3.93 -0.90
CA ASN A 275 -7.23 4.35 -0.37
C ASN A 275 -8.17 4.99 -1.40
N HIS A 276 -7.63 5.63 -2.44
CA HIS A 276 -8.42 6.33 -3.46
C HIS A 276 -8.23 5.73 -4.86
N ALA A 277 -7.73 4.50 -4.92
CA ALA A 277 -7.62 3.76 -6.17
C ALA A 277 -9.02 3.36 -6.68
N ASP A 278 -9.19 3.39 -8.01
CA ASP A 278 -10.42 3.01 -8.69
C ASP A 278 -10.80 1.55 -8.40
N PRO A 279 -11.90 1.27 -7.67
CA PRO A 279 -12.28 -0.09 -7.29
C PRO A 279 -12.67 -0.95 -8.50
N ALA A 280 -13.00 -0.35 -9.65
CA ALA A 280 -13.28 -1.11 -10.87
C ALA A 280 -12.01 -1.67 -11.53
N LYS A 281 -10.82 -1.19 -11.12
CA LYS A 281 -9.51 -1.61 -11.67
C LYS A 281 -8.60 -2.24 -10.62
N ALA A 282 -8.95 -2.11 -9.34
CA ALA A 282 -8.19 -2.69 -8.26
C ALA A 282 -8.31 -4.23 -8.29
N PRO A 283 -7.27 -4.98 -7.87
CA PRO A 283 -7.40 -6.41 -7.61
C PRO A 283 -8.25 -6.65 -6.36
N SER A 284 -8.70 -7.90 -6.17
CA SER A 284 -9.27 -8.33 -4.89
C SER A 284 -8.23 -8.21 -3.77
N PRO A 285 -8.62 -7.87 -2.52
CA PRO A 285 -9.98 -7.59 -2.04
C PRO A 285 -10.50 -6.16 -2.32
N LEU A 286 -9.69 -5.28 -2.93
CA LEU A 286 -10.04 -3.87 -3.16
C LEU A 286 -11.07 -3.67 -4.29
N ASN A 287 -11.48 -4.71 -5.01
CA ASN A 287 -12.53 -4.62 -6.03
C ASN A 287 -13.96 -4.71 -5.48
N LEU A 288 -14.13 -4.84 -4.15
CA LEU A 288 -15.44 -4.89 -3.51
C LEU A 288 -16.04 -3.49 -3.39
N THR A 289 -16.87 -3.11 -4.36
CA THR A 289 -17.50 -1.77 -4.44
C THR A 289 -18.32 -1.39 -3.21
N GLN A 290 -18.84 -2.37 -2.47
CA GLN A 290 -19.55 -2.14 -1.22
C GLN A 290 -18.67 -1.57 -0.09
N LEU A 291 -17.36 -1.82 -0.16
CA LEU A 291 -16.34 -1.27 0.73
C LEU A 291 -15.75 0.04 0.17
N PHE A 292 -16.43 0.71 -0.75
CA PHE A 292 -16.00 1.99 -1.31
C PHE A 292 -17.09 3.06 -1.13
N TRP A 293 -16.71 4.25 -0.66
CA TRP A 293 -17.60 5.40 -0.63
C TRP A 293 -17.52 6.15 -1.95
N VAL A 294 -18.65 6.25 -2.65
CA VAL A 294 -18.76 7.07 -3.86
C VAL A 294 -18.57 8.57 -3.53
N TRP A 295 -19.20 9.05 -2.46
CA TRP A 295 -19.19 10.47 -2.08
C TRP A 295 -17.80 10.97 -1.64
N ASN A 296 -17.00 10.10 -1.03
CA ASN A 296 -15.63 10.42 -0.61
C ASN A 296 -14.57 9.97 -1.64
N SER A 297 -14.98 9.20 -2.64
CA SER A 297 -14.10 8.50 -3.58
C SER A 297 -12.95 7.77 -2.88
N GLY A 298 -13.26 6.98 -1.84
CA GLY A 298 -12.25 6.25 -1.08
C GLY A 298 -12.80 5.01 -0.36
N TYR A 299 -11.91 4.11 0.05
CA TYR A 299 -12.28 2.86 0.71
C TYR A 299 -12.80 3.07 2.13
N LYS A 300 -13.82 2.28 2.48
CA LYS A 300 -14.21 1.99 3.85
C LYS A 300 -13.19 1.01 4.42
N PHE A 301 -12.47 1.43 5.44
CA PHE A 301 -11.54 0.61 6.22
C PHE A 301 -12.25 -0.44 7.04
N ALA A 302 -13.45 -0.13 7.53
CA ALA A 302 -14.33 -1.07 8.18
C ALA A 302 -15.76 -0.79 7.73
N ARG A 303 -16.52 -1.87 7.52
CA ARG A 303 -17.96 -1.85 7.35
C ARG A 303 -18.56 -2.77 8.40
N ILE A 304 -19.25 -2.17 9.36
CA ILE A 304 -19.90 -2.88 10.45
C ILE A 304 -21.31 -2.30 10.53
N GLU A 305 -22.31 -3.08 10.15
CA GLU A 305 -23.70 -2.64 10.07
C GLU A 305 -24.57 -3.53 10.96
N MET A 306 -25.63 -2.96 11.52
CA MET A 306 -26.58 -3.68 12.36
C MET A 306 -27.93 -3.00 12.40
N GLN A 307 -28.98 -3.76 12.70
CA GLN A 307 -30.24 -3.20 13.19
C GLN A 307 -30.17 -3.08 14.71
N THR A 308 -30.84 -2.08 15.29
CA THR A 308 -30.93 -1.91 16.74
C THR A 308 -32.38 -1.71 17.17
N THR A 309 -32.68 -1.84 18.47
CA THR A 309 -34.04 -1.61 18.99
C THR A 309 -34.54 -0.19 18.67
N GLY A 310 -33.72 0.84 18.87
CA GLY A 310 -34.11 2.24 18.62
C GLY A 310 -33.90 2.73 17.18
N LEU A 311 -33.04 2.06 16.41
CA LEU A 311 -32.80 2.35 14.99
C LEU A 311 -33.02 1.09 14.13
N PRO A 312 -34.27 0.61 14.02
CA PRO A 312 -34.59 -0.66 13.34
C PRO A 312 -34.31 -0.62 11.84
N THR A 313 -34.24 0.57 11.24
CA THR A 313 -33.89 0.74 9.82
C THR A 313 -32.39 0.60 9.56
N GLY A 314 -31.56 0.50 10.60
CA GLY A 314 -30.12 0.28 10.52
C GLY A 314 -29.28 1.38 11.18
N TRP A 315 -28.21 0.93 11.84
CA TRP A 315 -27.12 1.70 12.41
C TRP A 315 -25.81 1.25 11.75
N MET A 316 -25.03 2.20 11.24
CA MET A 316 -23.88 1.90 10.38
C MET A 316 -22.61 2.44 11.01
N LEU A 317 -21.57 1.62 11.08
CA LEU A 317 -20.21 2.02 11.36
C LEU A 317 -19.39 1.83 10.09
N HIS A 318 -19.04 2.95 9.45
CA HIS A 318 -18.11 2.99 8.35
C HIS A 318 -16.86 3.78 8.76
N LEU A 319 -15.75 3.06 8.92
CA LEU A 319 -14.45 3.66 9.15
C LEU A 319 -13.76 3.99 7.82
N GLY A 320 -13.08 5.12 7.68
CA GLY A 320 -12.26 5.46 6.51
C GLY A 320 -11.72 6.89 6.57
N SER A 321 -10.78 7.24 5.69
CA SER A 321 -10.22 8.61 5.67
C SER A 321 -11.29 9.64 5.29
N THR A 322 -11.29 10.81 5.92
CA THR A 322 -12.20 11.93 5.62
C THR A 322 -11.44 13.25 5.47
N GLY A 323 -12.06 14.26 4.86
CA GLY A 323 -11.40 15.56 4.59
C GLY A 323 -10.32 15.49 3.49
N CYS A 324 -10.52 14.67 2.47
CA CYS A 324 -9.55 14.49 1.37
C CYS A 324 -9.75 15.53 0.25
N GLN A 325 -8.69 16.24 -0.16
CA GLN A 325 -8.76 17.38 -1.10
C GLN A 325 -8.08 17.11 -2.48
N PRO A 326 -8.57 17.68 -3.61
CA PRO A 326 -9.90 18.27 -3.82
C PRO A 326 -10.86 17.20 -4.38
N GLY A 327 -12.00 17.09 -3.71
CA GLY A 327 -12.93 15.98 -3.86
C GLY A 327 -13.61 15.88 -5.21
N GLY A 328 -13.99 14.65 -5.55
CA GLY A 328 -15.15 14.41 -6.41
C GLY A 328 -14.89 13.68 -7.73
N THR A 329 -13.69 13.19 -8.03
CA THR A 329 -13.52 12.23 -9.14
C THR A 329 -12.58 11.09 -8.80
N ALA A 330 -12.95 9.87 -9.20
CA ALA A 330 -12.17 8.64 -9.05
C ALA A 330 -10.83 8.64 -9.84
N GLN A 331 -10.44 9.76 -10.45
CA GLN A 331 -9.30 9.85 -11.38
C GLN A 331 -8.04 10.51 -10.80
N THR A 332 -8.09 11.13 -9.62
CA THR A 332 -6.90 11.67 -8.96
C THR A 332 -6.86 11.31 -7.48
N ILE A 333 -5.84 10.54 -7.08
CA ILE A 333 -5.55 10.26 -5.67
C ILE A 333 -5.33 11.62 -4.96
N PRO A 334 -6.07 11.91 -3.87
CA PRO A 334 -5.87 13.11 -3.07
C PRO A 334 -4.42 13.25 -2.62
N LYS A 335 -3.95 14.50 -2.46
CA LYS A 335 -2.60 14.74 -1.92
C LYS A 335 -2.51 14.49 -0.42
N GLY A 336 -3.65 14.50 0.26
CA GLY A 336 -3.78 14.29 1.69
C GLY A 336 -5.25 14.21 2.08
N CYS A 337 -5.47 13.73 3.30
CA CYS A 337 -6.75 13.78 3.99
C CYS A 337 -6.53 14.41 5.36
N ASP A 338 -7.40 15.33 5.75
CA ASP A 338 -7.34 15.97 7.07
C ASP A 338 -7.43 14.93 8.19
N PHE A 339 -8.20 13.86 7.96
CA PHE A 339 -8.40 12.78 8.90
C PHE A 339 -8.10 11.44 8.23
N PRO A 340 -6.87 10.91 8.36
CA PRO A 340 -6.50 9.65 7.74
C PRO A 340 -7.26 8.46 8.33
N ASN A 341 -7.63 8.51 9.61
CA ASN A 341 -8.45 7.50 10.33
C ASN A 341 -7.92 6.05 10.23
N ARG A 342 -6.59 5.87 10.27
CA ARG A 342 -5.94 4.55 10.31
C ARG A 342 -5.51 4.24 11.74
N ALA A 343 -6.06 3.18 12.32
CA ALA A 343 -5.78 2.82 13.71
C ALA A 343 -4.64 1.82 13.77
N GLU A 344 -3.54 2.16 14.46
CA GLU A 344 -2.47 1.19 14.72
C GLU A 344 -2.80 0.39 15.99
N ILE A 345 -2.84 -0.93 15.84
CA ILE A 345 -3.13 -1.88 16.90
C ILE A 345 -1.82 -2.54 17.29
N THR A 346 -1.53 -2.56 18.59
CA THR A 346 -0.40 -3.28 19.17
C THR A 346 -0.93 -4.29 20.19
N LEU A 347 -0.64 -5.56 19.95
CA LEU A 347 -0.97 -6.67 20.85
C LEU A 347 0.33 -7.22 21.42
N ASN A 348 0.68 -6.74 22.61
CA ASN A 348 1.84 -7.23 23.37
C ASN A 348 1.54 -8.58 24.01
N ASN A 349 2.58 -9.35 24.29
CA ASN A 349 2.48 -10.71 24.83
C ASN A 349 1.60 -11.60 23.92
N PHE A 350 1.75 -11.53 22.61
CA PHE A 350 0.99 -12.31 21.63
C PHE A 350 1.87 -13.42 21.03
N ASN A 351 1.40 -14.66 21.08
CA ASN A 351 2.04 -15.80 20.44
C ASN A 351 1.36 -16.12 19.10
N ILE A 352 2.03 -15.80 17.99
CA ILE A 352 1.50 -16.02 16.63
C ILE A 352 1.19 -17.49 16.30
N ASN A 353 1.78 -18.44 17.03
CA ASN A 353 1.60 -19.88 16.80
C ASN A 353 0.45 -20.51 17.61
N GLY A 354 -0.35 -19.73 18.32
CA GLY A 354 -1.47 -20.30 19.09
C GLY A 354 -2.50 -19.30 19.60
N ASP A 355 -2.11 -18.06 19.87
CA ASP A 355 -3.04 -17.04 20.31
C ASP A 355 -3.95 -16.58 19.16
N VAL A 356 -5.16 -16.15 19.51
CA VAL A 356 -6.16 -15.66 18.57
C VAL A 356 -6.49 -14.21 18.91
N VAL A 357 -6.60 -13.37 17.88
CA VAL A 357 -7.03 -11.98 18.02
C VAL A 357 -8.55 -11.93 18.11
N ILE A 358 -9.08 -11.51 19.25
CA ILE A 358 -10.53 -11.32 19.42
C ILE A 358 -10.91 -9.96 18.85
N THR A 359 -11.99 -9.90 18.07
CA THR A 359 -12.64 -8.66 17.65
C THR A 359 -14.00 -8.53 18.33
N ASP A 360 -14.07 -7.72 19.39
CA ASP A 360 -15.26 -7.64 20.26
C ASP A 360 -16.15 -6.43 19.93
N LEU A 361 -17.28 -6.66 19.25
CA LEU A 361 -18.23 -5.61 18.92
C LEU A 361 -18.84 -4.94 20.16
N LYS A 362 -18.99 -5.65 21.28
CA LYS A 362 -19.53 -5.05 22.51
C LYS A 362 -18.54 -4.03 23.08
N GLN A 363 -17.24 -4.31 23.01
CA GLN A 363 -16.21 -3.35 23.43
C GLN A 363 -16.08 -2.18 22.44
N LEU A 364 -16.18 -2.45 21.14
CA LEU A 364 -16.16 -1.39 20.12
C LEU A 364 -17.32 -0.39 20.32
N LEU A 365 -18.51 -0.90 20.61
CA LEU A 365 -19.73 -0.11 20.82
C LEU A 365 -19.89 0.41 22.27
N ASN A 366 -18.92 0.15 23.16
CA ASN A 366 -19.01 0.58 24.55
C ASN A 366 -19.04 2.12 24.64
N GLY A 367 -20.07 2.67 25.28
CA GLY A 367 -20.28 4.13 25.35
C GLY A 367 -21.06 4.71 24.17
N ALA A 368 -21.40 3.92 23.14
CA ALA A 368 -22.30 4.35 22.06
C ALA A 368 -23.76 4.29 22.49
N ASN A 369 -24.55 5.28 22.08
CA ASN A 369 -26.00 5.18 22.16
C ASN A 369 -26.50 4.53 20.86
N MET A 370 -27.07 3.34 20.98
CA MET A 370 -27.47 2.55 19.81
C MET A 370 -28.92 2.82 19.38
N ASP A 371 -29.67 3.61 20.14
CA ASP A 371 -31.11 3.80 19.95
C ASP A 371 -31.48 5.18 19.37
N VAL A 372 -30.53 6.10 19.30
CA VAL A 372 -30.72 7.42 18.71
C VAL A 372 -29.57 7.75 17.78
N ASN A 373 -29.84 8.63 16.83
CA ASN A 373 -28.82 9.20 15.97
C ASN A 373 -28.57 10.66 16.34
N GLN A 374 -27.34 11.12 16.19
CA GLN A 374 -27.07 12.55 16.24
C GLN A 374 -27.94 13.28 15.19
N PRO A 375 -28.61 14.38 15.55
CA PRO A 375 -29.37 15.15 14.57
C PRO A 375 -28.49 15.70 13.45
N LYS A 376 -29.00 15.62 12.20
CA LYS A 376 -28.34 16.15 10.99
C LYS A 376 -27.02 15.47 10.62
N THR A 377 -26.77 14.25 11.10
CA THR A 377 -25.67 13.39 10.64
C THR A 377 -26.22 12.16 9.91
N ALA A 378 -25.32 11.38 9.30
CA ALA A 378 -25.67 10.08 8.77
C ALA A 378 -26.02 9.12 9.92
N ARG A 379 -26.67 7.98 9.60
CA ARG A 379 -27.03 7.00 10.61
C ARG A 379 -25.80 6.28 11.17
N GLY A 380 -25.62 6.33 12.48
CA GLY A 380 -24.44 5.79 13.15
C GLY A 380 -23.20 6.64 12.88
N CYS A 381 -22.05 5.99 12.67
CA CYS A 381 -20.78 6.67 12.45
C CYS A 381 -20.25 6.49 11.03
N MET A 382 -20.04 7.62 10.34
CA MET A 382 -19.43 7.67 8.99
C MET A 382 -18.03 8.32 9.00
N SER A 383 -17.26 8.13 10.08
CA SER A 383 -15.91 8.73 10.26
C SER A 383 -15.85 10.26 10.30
N GLY A 384 -16.97 10.91 10.63
CA GLY A 384 -17.05 12.36 10.78
C GLY A 384 -16.52 12.80 12.15
N GLN A 385 -15.62 13.78 12.18
CA GLN A 385 -15.05 14.34 13.43
C GLN A 385 -16.03 15.24 14.20
N ASN A 386 -17.17 15.57 13.60
CA ASN A 386 -18.26 16.36 14.15
C ASN A 386 -19.51 15.52 14.45
N ASP A 387 -19.38 14.19 14.41
CA ASP A 387 -20.46 13.24 14.64
C ASP A 387 -20.22 12.52 15.98
N ALA A 388 -20.98 12.86 17.01
CA ALA A 388 -20.86 12.32 18.35
C ALA A 388 -21.14 10.81 18.41
N ASP A 389 -21.88 10.26 17.44
CA ASP A 389 -22.05 8.81 17.31
C ASP A 389 -20.70 8.12 17.04
N CYS A 390 -19.75 8.80 16.39
CA CYS A 390 -18.38 8.31 16.16
C CYS A 390 -17.46 8.37 17.38
N ALA A 391 -17.74 9.24 18.36
CA ALA A 391 -16.82 9.49 19.48
C ALA A 391 -16.42 8.22 20.26
N PRO A 392 -17.37 7.37 20.74
CA PRO A 392 -17.02 6.16 21.49
C PRO A 392 -16.26 5.15 20.61
N LEU A 393 -16.64 5.02 19.34
CA LEU A 393 -16.02 4.11 18.39
C LEU A 393 -14.57 4.46 18.12
N PHE A 394 -14.29 5.74 17.86
CA PHE A 394 -12.95 6.24 17.64
C PHE A 394 -12.10 6.01 18.89
N ALA A 395 -12.63 6.31 20.07
CA ALA A 395 -11.94 6.01 21.32
C ALA A 395 -11.63 4.50 21.44
N ASN A 396 -12.61 3.62 21.23
CA ASN A 396 -12.49 2.18 21.42
C ASN A 396 -11.64 1.48 20.35
N ILE A 397 -11.40 2.09 19.18
CA ILE A 397 -10.44 1.57 18.19
C ILE A 397 -9.07 2.24 18.26
N GLY A 398 -8.89 3.23 19.14
CA GLY A 398 -7.60 3.91 19.33
C GLY A 398 -7.36 5.13 18.44
N LEU A 399 -8.41 5.70 17.86
CA LEU A 399 -8.35 6.89 16.99
C LEU A 399 -8.64 8.19 17.76
N LYS A 400 -8.06 9.27 17.25
CA LYS A 400 -8.31 10.64 17.72
C LYS A 400 -9.68 11.13 17.24
N PHE A 401 -10.46 11.72 18.14
CA PHE A 401 -11.78 12.29 17.84
C PHE A 401 -11.90 13.73 18.34
N ALA A 402 -12.34 14.64 17.47
CA ALA A 402 -12.51 16.07 17.76
C ALA A 402 -11.29 16.70 18.46
N GLY A 403 -10.08 16.35 18.00
CA GLY A 403 -8.82 16.85 18.57
C GLY A 403 -8.37 16.16 19.87
N LYS A 404 -9.10 15.18 20.39
CA LYS A 404 -8.75 14.42 21.60
C LYS A 404 -8.25 13.03 21.26
N ASP A 405 -7.10 12.66 21.83
CA ASP A 405 -6.51 11.34 21.63
C ASP A 405 -7.28 10.27 22.43
N SER A 406 -7.28 9.03 21.92
CA SER A 406 -7.83 7.88 22.64
C SER A 406 -6.92 7.49 23.82
N SER A 407 -7.50 6.97 24.90
CA SER A 407 -6.77 6.35 26.00
C SER A 407 -6.26 4.93 25.69
N GLY A 408 -6.57 4.40 24.50
CA GLY A 408 -6.17 3.07 24.05
C GLY A 408 -7.33 2.31 23.43
N GLN A 409 -7.03 1.48 22.43
CA GLN A 409 -8.01 0.63 21.78
C GLN A 409 -8.51 -0.47 22.74
N LYS A 410 -9.80 -0.82 22.62
CA LYS A 410 -10.49 -1.88 23.37
C LYS A 410 -11.15 -2.92 22.46
N PHE A 411 -11.18 -2.67 21.16
CA PHE A 411 -11.85 -3.53 20.18
C PHE A 411 -11.13 -4.88 19.99
N PHE A 412 -9.81 -4.87 19.99
CA PHE A 412 -8.96 -6.04 19.82
C PHE A 412 -8.47 -6.55 21.17
N ALA A 413 -8.65 -7.84 21.44
CA ALA A 413 -8.13 -8.52 22.62
C ALA A 413 -7.37 -9.81 22.22
N ILE A 414 -6.71 -10.44 23.18
CA ILE A 414 -5.95 -11.68 22.97
C ILE A 414 -6.70 -12.83 23.68
N GLU A 415 -7.11 -13.83 22.93
CA GLU A 415 -7.47 -15.15 23.47
C GLU A 415 -6.24 -16.05 23.41
N LYS A 416 -5.82 -16.56 24.57
CA LYS A 416 -4.64 -17.40 24.66
C LYS A 416 -4.90 -18.78 24.07
N GLY A 417 -4.02 -19.20 23.17
CA GLY A 417 -4.05 -20.55 22.62
C GLY A 417 -3.73 -21.58 23.70
N THR A 418 -4.35 -22.75 23.62
CA THR A 418 -3.83 -23.94 24.33
C THR A 418 -2.55 -24.38 23.62
N SER A 419 -1.49 -24.70 24.37
CA SER A 419 -0.11 -24.86 23.86
C SER A 419 0.14 -26.06 22.92
N THR A 420 -0.89 -26.61 22.28
CA THR A 420 -0.84 -27.89 21.54
C THR A 420 -1.43 -27.84 20.13
N ALA A 421 -1.82 -26.68 19.60
CA ALA A 421 -2.17 -26.57 18.19
C ALA A 421 -0.91 -26.54 17.30
N GLN A 422 -0.24 -27.70 17.17
CA GLN A 422 0.57 -27.96 15.97
C GLN A 422 -0.29 -27.61 14.75
N LEU A 423 0.31 -26.91 13.78
CA LEU A 423 -0.23 -26.68 12.44
C LEU A 423 -0.84 -27.99 11.89
N GLY A 424 -2.14 -28.18 12.13
CA GLY A 424 -2.87 -29.35 11.66
C GLY A 424 -2.91 -29.30 10.15
N LYS A 425 -2.37 -30.34 9.50
CA LYS A 425 -2.59 -30.62 8.09
C LYS A 425 -4.06 -30.40 7.75
N MET A 426 -4.32 -29.61 6.71
CA MET A 426 -5.65 -29.46 6.12
C MET A 426 -6.23 -30.83 5.75
N PRO A 427 -7.48 -31.16 6.14
CA PRO A 427 -8.18 -32.31 5.59
C PRO A 427 -8.69 -31.93 4.19
N GLY A 428 -8.01 -32.36 3.13
CA GLY A 428 -8.45 -32.03 1.78
C GLY A 428 -7.63 -32.51 0.58
N ALA A 429 -6.50 -33.20 0.76
CA ALA A 429 -5.82 -33.84 -0.36
C ALA A 429 -6.34 -35.27 -0.55
N ARG A 430 -7.26 -35.46 -1.50
CA ARG A 430 -7.49 -36.79 -2.11
C ARG A 430 -6.53 -36.93 -3.30
N ASN A 431 -5.81 -38.05 -3.35
CA ASN A 431 -5.38 -38.63 -4.62
C ASN A 431 -6.54 -39.42 -5.21
#